data_AF-A0AAD9C553-F1
#
_entry.id   AF-A0AAD9C553-F1
#
_cell.length_a   1.000
_cell.length_b   1.000
_cell.length_c   1.000
_cell.angle_alpha   90.00
_cell.angle_beta   90.00
_cell.angle_gamma   90.00
#
_symmetry.space_group_name_H-M   'P 1'
#
loop_
_entity.id
_entity.type
_entity.pdbx_description
1 polymer ?
#
loop_
_entity_poly.entity_id
_entity_poly.type
_entity_poly.pdbx_seq_one_letter_code
_entity_poly.pdbx_strand_id
1 'polypeptide(L)'
;MDHGAQQHQQHHPMEQQQQSYHQQHPAMMRLYEVQKEVQSLGSAVCTFSGLQHDRDYKRVERELTRLLLEVDKVDTEGKPELQGARKRAAQEVEGLLRYLEENATHPSRIAIEDLSNEARQLVDDRVVAPQRSEAWLK
;
A
#
# COMPACT_ATOMS: atom_id res chain seq x y z
N MET A 1 -4.37 -70.11 -26.57
CA MET A 1 -4.13 -69.57 -27.93
C MET A 1 -5.34 -68.69 -28.18
N ASP A 2 -5.31 -67.36 -28.18
CA ASP A 2 -4.31 -66.42 -28.66
C ASP A 2 -4.71 -65.01 -28.13
N HIS A 3 -3.69 -64.20 -27.87
CA HIS A 3 -3.55 -62.80 -27.40
C HIS A 3 -4.78 -61.85 -27.44
N GLY A 4 -5.08 -60.99 -26.45
CA GLY A 4 -4.20 -60.19 -25.60
C GLY A 4 -4.02 -58.77 -26.17
N ALA A 5 -5.07 -57.93 -26.15
CA ALA A 5 -5.00 -56.54 -26.61
C ALA A 5 -4.98 -55.58 -25.41
N GLN A 6 -3.77 -55.20 -24.98
CA GLN A 6 -3.51 -54.09 -24.07
C GLN A 6 -3.93 -52.77 -24.75
N GLN A 7 -4.98 -52.13 -24.24
CA GLN A 7 -5.21 -50.71 -24.49
C GLN A 7 -4.20 -49.92 -23.65
N HIS A 8 -3.22 -49.36 -24.36
CA HIS A 8 -2.19 -48.49 -23.79
C HIS A 8 -2.83 -47.21 -23.26
N GLN A 9 -2.59 -47.01 -21.98
CA GLN A 9 -2.76 -45.80 -21.19
C GLN A 9 -1.87 -44.69 -21.78
N GLN A 10 -2.45 -43.73 -22.51
CA GLN A 10 -1.79 -42.46 -22.81
C GLN A 10 -1.91 -41.56 -21.57
N HIS A 11 -0.95 -41.70 -20.65
CA HIS A 11 -0.67 -40.66 -19.66
C HIS A 11 0.06 -39.52 -20.37
N HIS A 12 -0.59 -38.37 -20.48
CA HIS A 12 0.04 -37.10 -20.84
C HIS A 12 1.08 -36.71 -19.78
N PRO A 13 2.36 -36.50 -20.13
CA PRO A 13 3.37 -36.01 -19.18
C PRO A 13 3.36 -34.48 -18.98
N MET A 14 2.45 -33.72 -19.61
CA MET A 14 2.56 -32.25 -19.64
C MET A 14 2.19 -31.53 -18.33
N GLU A 15 1.43 -32.16 -17.42
CA GLU A 15 1.09 -31.52 -16.13
C GLU A 15 2.24 -31.54 -15.11
N GLN A 16 3.29 -32.34 -15.31
CA GLN A 16 4.44 -32.38 -14.39
C GLN A 16 5.53 -31.37 -14.73
N GLN A 17 5.58 -30.86 -15.97
CA GLN A 17 6.37 -29.66 -16.26
C GLN A 17 5.70 -28.43 -15.66
N GLN A 18 4.36 -28.37 -15.71
CA GLN A 18 3.38 -27.67 -14.85
C GLN A 18 3.85 -27.05 -13.52
N GLN A 19 4.55 -27.88 -12.76
CA GLN A 19 4.72 -27.72 -11.31
C GLN A 19 6.18 -27.48 -10.90
N SER A 20 7.13 -27.50 -11.86
CA SER A 20 8.56 -27.32 -11.54
C SER A 20 9.07 -25.90 -11.81
N TYR A 21 8.38 -25.08 -12.60
CA TYR A 21 8.72 -23.65 -12.76
C TYR A 21 8.35 -22.78 -11.56
N HIS A 22 7.84 -23.39 -10.49
CA HIS A 22 7.77 -22.77 -9.17
C HIS A 22 9.16 -22.58 -8.51
N GLN A 23 10.25 -22.94 -9.20
CA GLN A 23 11.60 -22.43 -8.89
C GLN A 23 11.67 -20.92 -9.16
N GLN A 24 11.10 -20.15 -8.23
CA GLN A 24 11.45 -18.78 -7.86
C GLN A 24 12.01 -17.90 -8.98
N HIS A 25 11.17 -17.55 -9.95
CA HIS A 25 11.52 -16.51 -10.91
C HIS A 25 11.89 -15.22 -10.14
N PRO A 26 13.03 -14.57 -10.41
CA PRO A 26 13.48 -13.41 -9.64
C PRO A 26 12.44 -12.27 -9.65
N ALA A 27 11.82 -12.04 -10.81
CA ALA A 27 10.68 -11.10 -10.92
C ALA A 27 9.49 -11.47 -10.01
N MET A 28 9.14 -12.76 -9.91
CA MET A 28 8.03 -13.21 -9.06
C MET A 28 8.36 -13.06 -7.58
N MET A 29 9.60 -13.37 -7.19
CA MET A 29 10.08 -13.11 -5.82
C MET A 29 10.02 -11.62 -5.49
N ARG A 30 10.51 -10.76 -6.39
CA ARG A 30 10.49 -9.31 -6.17
C ARG A 30 9.06 -8.78 -6.03
N LEU A 31 8.15 -9.24 -6.87
CA LEU A 31 6.73 -8.88 -6.76
C LEU A 31 6.12 -9.34 -5.43
N TYR A 32 6.51 -10.50 -4.91
CA TYR A 32 6.04 -10.99 -3.61
C TYR A 32 6.60 -10.17 -2.43
N GLU A 33 7.87 -9.76 -2.50
CA GLU A 33 8.48 -8.84 -1.52
C GLU A 33 7.75 -7.50 -1.50
N VAL A 34 7.57 -6.91 -2.68
CA VAL A 34 6.82 -5.65 -2.81
C VAL A 34 5.40 -5.81 -2.29
N GLN A 35 4.71 -6.90 -2.61
CA GLN A 35 3.36 -7.17 -2.11
C GLN A 35 3.29 -7.20 -0.57
N LYS A 36 4.31 -7.74 0.12
CA LYS A 36 4.38 -7.69 1.60
C LYS A 36 4.54 -6.26 2.10
N GLU A 37 5.40 -5.47 1.47
CA GLU A 37 5.56 -4.05 1.81
C GLU A 37 4.26 -3.27 1.58
N VAL A 38 3.55 -3.54 0.48
CA VAL A 38 2.24 -2.96 0.17
C VAL A 38 1.23 -3.29 1.27
N GLN A 39 1.17 -4.54 1.73
CA GLN A 39 0.27 -4.94 2.82
C GLN A 39 0.60 -4.24 4.14
N SER A 40 1.90 -4.10 4.45
CA SER A 40 2.35 -3.37 5.64
C SER A 40 1.97 -1.89 5.58
N LEU A 41 2.18 -1.23 4.43
CA LEU A 41 1.77 0.16 4.22
C LEU A 41 0.25 0.32 4.19
N GLY A 42 -0.48 -0.67 3.68
CA GLY A 42 -1.95 -0.69 3.69
C GLY A 42 -2.52 -0.53 5.09
N SER A 43 -1.91 -1.17 6.10
CA SER A 43 -2.31 -0.97 7.50
C SER A 43 -2.08 0.48 7.98
N ALA A 44 -0.94 1.08 7.60
CA ALA A 44 -0.65 2.47 7.93
C ALA A 44 -1.61 3.45 7.24
N VAL A 45 -2.00 3.18 6.00
CA VAL A 45 -2.98 3.96 5.24
C VAL A 45 -4.37 3.86 5.87
N CYS A 46 -4.82 2.66 6.22
CA CYS A 46 -6.13 2.44 6.85
C CYS A 46 -6.25 3.08 8.24
N THR A 47 -5.13 3.23 8.96
CA THR A 47 -5.11 3.84 10.31
C THR A 47 -4.74 5.32 10.29
N PHE A 48 -4.41 5.88 9.11
CA PHE A 48 -4.05 7.27 8.95
C PHE A 48 -5.22 8.20 9.34
N SER A 49 -4.93 9.22 10.13
CA SER A 49 -5.93 10.13 10.70
C SER A 49 -5.58 11.61 10.58
N GLY A 50 -4.51 11.92 9.86
CA GLY A 50 -4.03 13.29 9.65
C GLY A 50 -4.58 13.96 8.40
N LEU A 51 -3.96 15.08 8.03
CA LEU A 51 -4.21 15.86 6.83
C LEU A 51 -3.05 15.78 5.83
N GLN A 52 -3.29 16.25 4.62
CA GLN A 52 -2.32 16.16 3.50
C GLN A 52 -0.99 16.90 3.76
N HIS A 53 -1.00 17.90 4.65
CA HIS A 53 0.20 18.65 5.03
C HIS A 53 1.01 17.99 6.17
N ASP A 54 0.49 16.91 6.77
CA ASP A 54 1.17 16.23 7.85
C ASP A 54 2.41 15.48 7.34
N ARG A 55 3.45 15.47 8.17
CA ARG A 55 4.69 14.73 7.86
C ARG A 55 4.42 13.24 7.68
N ASP A 56 3.47 12.70 8.42
CA ASP A 56 3.07 11.30 8.35
C ASP A 56 2.40 10.99 7.00
N TYR A 57 1.52 11.86 6.50
CA TYR A 57 0.97 11.74 5.15
C TYR A 57 2.09 11.71 4.12
N LYS A 58 3.02 12.69 4.17
CA LYS A 58 4.14 12.78 3.23
C LYS A 58 5.10 11.59 3.30
N ARG A 59 5.26 10.97 4.48
CA ARG A 59 6.04 9.75 4.62
C ARG A 59 5.34 8.58 3.91
N VAL A 60 4.06 8.35 4.21
CA VAL A 60 3.30 7.22 3.64
C VAL A 60 3.15 7.36 2.12
N GLU A 61 2.82 8.55 1.63
CA GLU A 61 2.74 8.89 0.21
C GLU A 61 4.05 8.56 -0.51
N ARG A 62 5.19 9.00 0.04
CA ARG A 62 6.52 8.74 -0.54
C ARG A 62 6.85 7.25 -0.60
N GLU A 63 6.55 6.50 0.46
CA GLU A 63 6.81 5.05 0.50
C GLU A 63 5.93 4.31 -0.52
N LEU A 64 4.65 4.67 -0.65
CA LEU A 64 3.76 4.11 -1.67
C LEU A 64 4.25 4.43 -3.08
N THR A 65 4.64 5.69 -3.35
CA THR A 65 5.22 6.06 -4.65
C THR A 65 6.53 5.31 -4.93
N ARG A 66 7.38 5.10 -3.92
CA ARG A 66 8.59 4.27 -4.05
C ARG A 66 8.22 2.84 -4.48
N LEU A 67 7.26 2.22 -3.80
CA LEU A 67 6.80 0.87 -4.16
C LEU A 67 6.24 0.80 -5.57
N LEU A 68 5.44 1.80 -6.00
CA LEU A 68 4.90 1.85 -7.36
C LEU A 68 6.01 1.83 -8.41
N LEU A 69 7.04 2.67 -8.21
CA LEU A 69 8.21 2.70 -9.10
C LEU A 69 9.00 1.39 -9.08
N GLU A 70 9.03 0.67 -7.95
CA GLU A 70 9.67 -0.64 -7.85
C GLU A 70 8.89 -1.73 -8.57
N VAL A 71 7.56 -1.72 -8.48
CA VAL A 71 6.69 -2.61 -9.25
C VAL A 71 6.92 -2.40 -10.75
N ASP A 72 6.93 -1.15 -11.21
CA ASP A 72 7.09 -0.82 -12.63
C ASP A 72 8.44 -1.26 -13.21
N LYS A 73 9.50 -1.24 -12.38
CA LYS A 73 10.85 -1.70 -12.77
C LYS A 73 10.98 -3.21 -12.89
N VAL A 74 10.01 -4.00 -12.41
CA VAL A 74 10.08 -5.46 -12.52
C VAL A 74 9.97 -5.86 -13.99
N ASP A 75 11.04 -6.43 -14.52
CA ASP A 75 11.03 -7.06 -15.83
C ASP A 75 10.22 -8.36 -15.78
N THR A 76 9.25 -8.45 -16.68
CA THR A 76 8.30 -9.57 -16.76
C THR A 76 8.66 -10.52 -17.90
N GLU A 77 9.69 -10.21 -18.71
CA GLU A 77 10.14 -11.01 -19.86
C GLU A 77 9.01 -11.32 -20.87
N GLY A 78 7.93 -10.53 -20.86
CA GLY A 78 6.74 -10.80 -21.66
C GLY A 78 5.85 -11.95 -21.14
N LYS A 79 6.14 -12.52 -19.97
CA LYS A 79 5.35 -13.62 -19.40
C LYS A 79 4.02 -13.06 -18.86
N PRO A 80 2.86 -13.58 -19.32
CA PRO A 80 1.55 -13.03 -18.97
C PRO A 80 1.25 -13.14 -17.47
N GLU A 81 1.73 -14.20 -16.81
CA GLU A 81 1.58 -14.40 -15.37
C GLU A 81 2.27 -13.31 -14.56
N LEU A 82 3.50 -12.95 -14.93
CA LEU A 82 4.29 -11.90 -14.28
C LEU A 82 3.72 -10.52 -14.57
N GLN A 83 3.26 -10.27 -15.81
CA GLN A 83 2.57 -9.02 -16.17
C GLN A 83 1.28 -8.84 -15.37
N GLY A 84 0.50 -9.91 -15.21
CA GLY A 84 -0.71 -9.90 -14.39
C GLY A 84 -0.40 -9.61 -12.93
N ALA A 85 0.64 -10.24 -12.37
CA ALA A 85 1.08 -9.99 -10.99
C ALA A 85 1.58 -8.56 -10.79
N ARG A 86 2.43 -8.04 -11.69
CA ARG A 86 2.91 -6.66 -11.68
C ARG A 86 1.74 -5.66 -11.74
N LYS A 87 0.81 -5.87 -12.66
CA LYS A 87 -0.37 -5.01 -12.81
C LYS A 87 -1.22 -4.98 -11.53
N ARG A 88 -1.48 -6.15 -10.91
CA ARG A 88 -2.24 -6.21 -9.66
C ARG A 88 -1.54 -5.44 -8.53
N ALA A 89 -0.23 -5.63 -8.37
CA ALA A 89 0.54 -4.93 -7.35
C ALA A 89 0.50 -3.40 -7.56
N ALA A 90 0.68 -2.93 -8.81
CA ALA A 90 0.61 -1.51 -9.14
C ALA A 90 -0.78 -0.93 -8.82
N GLN A 91 -1.85 -1.63 -9.22
CA GLN A 91 -3.23 -1.21 -8.96
C GLN A 91 -3.54 -1.13 -7.46
N GLU A 92 -2.99 -2.03 -6.65
CA GLU A 92 -3.17 -2.00 -5.20
C GLU A 92 -2.47 -0.77 -4.58
N VAL A 93 -1.23 -0.48 -5.00
CA VAL A 93 -0.50 0.72 -4.54
C VAL A 93 -1.24 2.01 -4.95
N GLU A 94 -1.70 2.10 -6.19
CA GLU A 94 -2.49 3.24 -6.68
C GLU A 94 -3.81 3.39 -5.90
N GLY A 95 -4.47 2.28 -5.58
CA GLY A 95 -5.67 2.27 -4.74
C GLY A 95 -5.40 2.81 -3.33
N LEU A 96 -4.29 2.41 -2.72
CA LEU A 96 -3.88 2.92 -1.41
C LEU A 96 -3.51 4.41 -1.44
N LEU A 97 -2.82 4.88 -2.49
CA LEU A 97 -2.53 6.31 -2.68
C LEU A 97 -3.81 7.14 -2.77
N ARG A 98 -4.78 6.68 -3.58
CA ARG A 98 -6.07 7.35 -3.72
C ARG A 98 -6.83 7.38 -2.41
N TYR A 99 -6.91 6.25 -1.70
CA TYR A 99 -7.59 6.19 -0.41
C TYR A 99 -6.93 7.11 0.63
N LEU A 100 -5.59 7.15 0.66
CA LEU A 100 -4.85 8.05 1.55
C LEU A 100 -5.18 9.51 1.26
N GLU A 101 -5.19 9.92 -0.01
CA GLU A 101 -5.56 11.27 -0.43
C GLU A 101 -7.02 11.60 -0.04
N GLU A 102 -7.97 10.74 -0.42
CA GLU A 102 -9.40 10.93 -0.10
C GLU A 102 -9.65 11.09 1.40
N ASN A 103 -9.00 10.27 2.23
CA ASN A 103 -9.09 10.35 3.68
C ASN A 103 -8.45 11.65 4.22
N ALA A 104 -7.28 12.03 3.72
CA ALA A 104 -6.54 13.21 4.16
C ALA A 104 -7.18 14.54 3.74
N THR A 105 -8.00 14.54 2.68
CA THR A 105 -8.73 15.72 2.20
C THR A 105 -10.22 15.69 2.57
N HIS A 106 -10.66 14.74 3.39
CA HIS A 106 -12.07 14.59 3.71
C HIS A 106 -12.63 15.83 4.45
N PRO A 107 -13.80 16.38 4.06
CA PRO A 107 -14.35 17.60 4.68
C PRO A 107 -14.47 17.52 6.20
N SER A 108 -14.89 16.37 6.74
CA SER A 108 -14.97 16.18 8.20
C SER A 108 -13.60 16.26 8.89
N ARG A 109 -12.51 15.85 8.24
CA ARG A 109 -11.15 15.98 8.81
C ARG A 109 -10.74 17.45 8.90
N ILE A 110 -10.99 18.19 7.82
CA ILE A 110 -10.73 19.63 7.75
C ILE A 110 -11.51 20.35 8.85
N ALA A 111 -12.82 20.06 8.97
CA ALA A 111 -13.66 20.67 10.00
C ALA A 111 -13.18 20.35 11.43
N ILE A 112 -12.71 19.13 11.70
CA ILE A 112 -12.16 18.75 13.00
C ILE A 112 -10.88 19.55 13.32
N GLU A 113 -10.01 19.74 12.33
CA GLU A 113 -8.78 20.52 12.51
C GLU A 113 -9.09 22.01 12.72
N ASP A 114 -10.02 22.58 11.94
CA ASP A 114 -10.46 23.96 12.11
C ASP A 114 -11.03 24.20 13.52
N LEU A 115 -11.92 23.32 13.99
CA LEU A 115 -12.46 23.38 15.35
C LEU A 115 -11.36 23.24 16.41
N SER A 116 -10.37 22.38 16.18
CA SER A 116 -9.24 22.20 17.09
C SER A 116 -8.38 23.46 17.16
N ASN A 117 -8.17 24.15 16.03
CA ASN A 117 -7.43 25.40 15.96
C ASN A 117 -8.18 26.55 16.63
N GLU A 118 -9.49 26.66 16.41
CA GLU A 118 -10.34 27.63 17.10
C GLU A 118 -10.31 27.42 18.62
N ALA A 119 -10.44 26.16 19.07
CA ALA A 119 -10.36 25.82 20.49
C ALA A 119 -9.00 26.20 21.10
N ARG A 120 -7.88 25.93 20.40
CA ARG A 120 -6.54 26.35 20.83
C ARG A 120 -6.44 27.87 20.95
N GLN A 121 -6.97 28.62 19.98
CA GLN A 121 -6.95 30.08 20.00
C GLN A 121 -7.75 30.65 21.16
N LEU A 122 -8.94 30.10 21.43
CA LEU A 122 -9.77 30.52 22.57
C LEU A 122 -9.09 30.25 23.91
N VAL A 123 -8.40 29.10 24.04
CA VAL A 123 -7.61 28.79 25.25
C VAL A 123 -6.43 29.75 25.40
N ASP A 124 -5.72 30.05 24.31
CA ASP A 124 -4.60 30.99 24.36
C ASP A 124 -5.05 32.39 24.78
N ASP A 125 -6.11 32.92 24.17
CA ASP A 125 -6.64 34.25 24.44
C ASP A 125 -7.23 34.39 25.86
N ARG A 126 -8.01 33.39 26.31
CA ARG A 126 -8.75 33.50 27.57
C ARG A 126 -8.02 32.97 28.79
N VAL A 127 -7.06 32.07 28.62
CA VAL A 127 -6.39 31.40 29.73
C VAL A 127 -4.90 31.72 29.74
N VAL A 128 -4.20 31.53 28.62
CA VAL A 128 -2.73 31.61 28.60
C VAL A 128 -2.23 33.05 28.60
N ALA A 129 -2.76 33.91 27.73
CA ALA A 129 -2.31 35.28 27.59
C ALA A 129 -2.53 36.13 28.87
N PRO A 130 -3.68 36.05 29.57
CA PRO A 130 -3.89 36.78 30.81
C PRO A 130 -2.99 36.29 31.96
N GLN A 131 -2.71 34.99 32.06
CA GLN A 131 -1.80 34.48 33.10
C GLN A 131 -0.35 34.88 32.88
N ARG A 132 0.06 35.04 31.61
CA ARG A 132 1.41 35.50 31.26
C ARG A 132 1.61 36.98 31.61
N SER A 133 0.60 37.83 31.43
CA SER A 133 0.72 39.27 31.73
C SER A 133 0.78 39.53 33.24
N GLU A 134 0.11 38.73 34.06
CA GLU A 134 0.21 38.80 35.54
C GLU A 134 1.57 38.34 36.07
N ALA A 135 2.29 37.48 35.35
CA ALA A 135 3.59 36.94 35.76
C ALA A 135 4.75 37.94 35.67
N TRP A 136 4.60 39.05 34.92
CA TRP A 136 5.62 40.11 34.80
C TRP A 136 5.43 41.28 35.79
N LEU A 137 4.33 41.28 36.54
CA LEU A 137 3.95 42.35 37.47
C LEU A 137 4.29 42.02 38.94
N LYS A 138 5.04 40.93 39.19
CA LYS A 138 5.62 40.57 40.49
C LYS A 138 7.14 40.53 40.40
#